data_AF-A0A2V9LKV2-F1
#
_entry.id   AF-A0A2V9LKV2-F1
#
_cell.length_a   1.000
_cell.length_b   1.000
_cell.length_c   1.000
_cell.angle_alpha   90.00
_cell.angle_beta   90.00
_cell.angle_gamma   90.00
#
_symmetry.space_group_name_H-M   'P 1'
#
loop_
_entity.id
_entity.type
_entity.pdbx_description
1 polymer ?
#
loop_
_entity_poly.entity_id
_entity_poly.type
_entity_poly.pdbx_seq_one_letter_code
_entity_poly.pdbx_strand_id
1 'polypeptide(L)'
;MKHSKRGLLIGAAQILLVMSLGAKLLIDRTRYPRVWVEVAPFDPSLPIRGRYVRLKIIGTPQVSGARIQTDQPLAYFIPDGVPDPSHPPSGEELWAEVTVPKKGPPRPIRLGVKKNGVLTPLALSR
;
A
#
# COMPACT_ATOMS: atom_id res chain seq x y z
N MET A 1 -10.17 -8.79 48.50
CA MET A 1 -9.12 -8.70 47.46
C MET A 1 -9.18 -9.79 46.35
N LYS A 2 -10.29 -10.55 46.17
CA LYS A 2 -10.33 -11.65 45.16
C LYS A 2 -10.55 -11.19 43.71
N HIS A 3 -11.23 -10.06 43.48
CA HIS A 3 -11.52 -9.55 42.14
C HIS A 3 -10.31 -8.89 41.45
N SER A 4 -9.36 -8.37 42.22
CA SER A 4 -8.15 -7.69 41.70
C SER A 4 -7.23 -8.64 40.92
N LYS A 5 -7.03 -9.88 41.40
CA LYS A 5 -6.21 -10.88 40.68
C LYS A 5 -6.81 -11.27 39.33
N ARG A 6 -8.14 -11.40 39.26
CA ARG A 6 -8.86 -11.71 38.01
C ARG A 6 -8.77 -10.55 37.02
N GLY A 7 -8.90 -9.31 37.49
CA GLY A 7 -8.70 -8.11 36.68
C GLY A 7 -7.28 -8.02 36.12
N LEU A 8 -6.26 -8.26 36.96
CA LEU A 8 -4.86 -8.28 36.53
C LEU A 8 -4.59 -9.34 35.46
N LEU A 9 -5.17 -10.55 35.60
CA LEU A 9 -5.07 -11.61 34.60
C LEU A 9 -5.69 -11.22 33.27
N ILE A 10 -6.88 -10.62 33.28
CA ILE A 10 -7.53 -10.14 32.04
C ILE A 10 -6.70 -9.03 31.39
N GLY A 11 -6.19 -8.08 32.18
CA GLY A 11 -5.32 -7.01 31.69
C GLY A 11 -4.04 -7.57 31.04
N ALA A 12 -3.39 -8.53 31.68
CA ALA A 12 -2.22 -9.20 31.13
C ALA A 12 -2.54 -9.92 29.81
N ALA A 13 -3.70 -10.61 29.73
CA ALA A 13 -4.14 -11.27 28.51
C ALA A 13 -4.39 -10.28 27.36
N GLN A 14 -5.02 -9.12 27.64
CA GLN A 14 -5.23 -8.08 26.64
C GLN A 14 -3.90 -7.48 26.14
N ILE A 15 -2.97 -7.20 27.05
CA ILE A 15 -1.63 -6.70 26.69
C ILE A 15 -0.93 -7.72 25.79
N LEU A 16 -0.96 -9.01 26.14
CA LEU A 16 -0.36 -10.06 25.33
C LEU A 16 -0.99 -10.16 23.93
N LEU A 17 -2.30 -9.98 23.81
CA LEU A 17 -3.00 -9.99 22.53
C LEU A 17 -2.60 -8.81 21.64
N VAL A 18 -2.54 -7.60 22.20
CA VAL A 18 -2.11 -6.39 21.46
C VAL A 18 -0.63 -6.51 21.07
N MET A 19 0.22 -6.98 21.99
CA MET A 19 1.65 -7.19 21.73
C MET A 19 1.88 -8.26 20.65
N SER A 20 1.08 -9.32 20.61
CA SER A 20 1.14 -10.35 19.56
C SER A 20 0.88 -9.75 18.18
N LEU A 21 -0.15 -8.93 18.04
CA LEU A 21 -0.44 -8.22 16.78
C LEU A 21 0.69 -7.25 16.41
N GLY A 22 1.17 -6.46 17.38
CA GLY A 22 2.27 -5.52 17.17
C GLY A 22 3.56 -6.21 16.72
N ALA A 23 3.94 -7.30 17.38
CA ALA A 23 5.10 -8.11 17.01
C ALA A 23 4.97 -8.67 15.59
N LYS A 24 3.79 -9.18 15.20
CA LYS A 24 3.53 -9.66 13.83
C LYS A 24 3.73 -8.54 12.80
N LEU A 25 3.20 -7.35 13.06
CA LEU A 25 3.32 -6.20 12.16
C LEU A 25 4.78 -5.69 12.05
N LEU A 26 5.55 -5.72 13.14
CA LEU A 26 6.97 -5.38 13.13
C LEU A 26 7.79 -6.40 12.32
N ILE A 27 7.48 -7.69 12.45
CA ILE A 27 8.11 -8.75 11.67
C ILE A 27 7.80 -8.58 10.18
N ASP A 28 6.54 -8.34 9.82
CA ASP A 28 6.14 -8.06 8.43
C ASP A 28 6.91 -6.86 7.87
N ARG A 29 7.02 -5.76 8.64
CA ARG A 29 7.67 -4.52 8.22
C ARG A 29 9.18 -4.65 8.00
N THR A 30 9.84 -5.53 8.75
CA THR A 30 11.30 -5.73 8.66
C THR A 30 11.69 -6.74 7.59
N ARG A 31 10.80 -7.70 7.26
CA ARG A 31 11.12 -8.79 6.33
C ARG A 31 10.70 -8.57 4.89
N TYR A 32 9.65 -7.79 4.64
CA TYR A 32 9.12 -7.65 3.29
C TYR A 32 9.76 -6.47 2.56
N PRO A 33 10.34 -6.69 1.37
CA PRO A 33 10.94 -5.63 0.58
C PRO A 33 9.86 -4.65 0.10
N ARG A 34 10.25 -3.37 0.03
CA ARG A 34 9.44 -2.31 -0.56
C ARG A 34 10.02 -1.93 -1.89
N VAL A 35 9.17 -1.91 -2.91
CA VAL A 35 9.62 -1.68 -4.28
C VAL A 35 8.65 -0.83 -5.03
N TRP A 36 9.19 -0.09 -6.00
CA TRP A 36 8.42 0.69 -6.93
C TRP A 36 8.01 -0.18 -8.11
N VAL A 37 6.73 -0.12 -8.45
CA VAL A 37 6.12 -0.90 -9.54
C VAL A 37 5.36 0.05 -10.46
N GLU A 38 5.50 -0.15 -11.76
CA GLU A 38 4.80 0.66 -12.75
C GLU A 38 3.32 0.26 -12.79
N VAL A 39 2.45 1.27 -12.77
CA VAL A 39 1.00 1.09 -12.69
C VAL A 39 0.30 1.97 -13.72
N ALA A 40 -0.78 1.45 -14.30
CA ALA A 40 -1.66 2.21 -15.17
C ALA A 40 -3.09 2.24 -14.64
N PRO A 41 -3.81 3.35 -14.81
CA PRO A 41 -5.25 3.41 -14.56
C PRO A 41 -6.01 2.41 -15.45
N PHE A 42 -6.88 1.59 -14.85
CA PHE A 42 -7.66 0.59 -15.59
C PHE A 42 -9.08 1.07 -15.94
N ASP A 43 -9.68 1.93 -15.11
CA ASP A 43 -11.05 2.41 -15.31
C ASP A 43 -11.26 3.83 -14.71
N PRO A 44 -10.85 4.89 -15.43
CA PRO A 44 -10.72 6.22 -14.85
C PRO A 44 -12.00 7.08 -14.93
N SER A 45 -13.02 6.75 -15.72
CA SER A 45 -14.10 7.71 -16.05
C SER A 45 -15.48 7.39 -15.45
N LEU A 46 -15.61 6.42 -14.54
CA LEU A 46 -16.92 6.08 -13.97
C LEU A 46 -17.46 7.19 -13.04
N PRO A 47 -18.71 7.65 -13.23
CA PRO A 47 -19.33 8.68 -12.37
C PRO A 47 -19.40 8.31 -10.89
N ILE A 48 -19.49 7.01 -10.58
CA ILE A 48 -19.62 6.46 -9.22
C ILE A 48 -18.27 6.19 -8.53
N ARG A 49 -17.14 6.44 -9.21
CA ARG A 49 -15.80 6.15 -8.69
C ARG A 49 -15.44 6.98 -7.45
N GLY A 50 -16.11 8.12 -7.27
CA GLY A 50 -15.74 9.12 -6.26
C GLY A 50 -14.28 9.55 -6.42
N ARG A 51 -13.61 9.87 -5.32
CA ARG A 51 -12.18 10.23 -5.30
C ARG A 51 -11.26 9.02 -5.10
N TYR A 52 -11.50 7.92 -5.79
CA TYR A 52 -10.61 6.74 -5.74
C TYR A 52 -10.03 6.46 -7.10
N VAL A 53 -8.72 6.31 -7.27
CA VAL A 53 -8.13 5.79 -8.51
C VAL A 53 -7.92 4.28 -8.41
N ARG A 54 -8.35 3.55 -9.46
CA ARG A 54 -8.11 2.12 -9.61
C ARG A 54 -6.96 1.90 -10.60
N LEU A 55 -5.92 1.25 -10.11
CA LEU A 55 -4.68 1.05 -10.82
C LEU A 55 -4.44 -0.44 -11.02
N LYS A 56 -3.84 -0.77 -12.16
CA LYS A 56 -3.37 -2.10 -12.50
C LYS A 56 -1.87 -2.07 -12.61
N ILE A 57 -1.20 -3.06 -12.03
CA ILE A 57 0.24 -3.27 -12.23
C ILE A 57 0.44 -3.71 -13.68
N ILE A 58 1.18 -2.92 -14.46
CA ILE A 58 1.41 -3.17 -15.89
C ILE A 58 2.81 -3.69 -16.21
N GLY A 59 3.78 -3.45 -15.33
CA GLY A 59 5.13 -3.99 -15.46
C GLY A 59 5.38 -5.16 -14.51
N THR A 60 6.33 -6.04 -14.84
CA THR A 60 6.87 -7.01 -13.88
C THR A 60 8.11 -6.41 -13.22
N PRO A 61 8.04 -5.90 -11.98
CA PRO A 61 9.24 -5.58 -11.24
C PRO A 61 9.96 -6.89 -10.93
N GLN A 62 11.11 -7.13 -11.57
CA GLN A 62 11.98 -8.26 -11.25
C GLN A 62 12.70 -7.95 -9.94
N VAL A 63 11.99 -8.11 -8.83
CA VAL A 63 12.53 -7.88 -7.49
C VAL A 63 12.84 -9.25 -6.91
N SER A 64 14.15 -9.49 -6.74
CA SER A 64 14.81 -10.66 -6.16
C SER A 64 13.86 -11.66 -5.47
N GLY A 65 13.29 -12.58 -6.27
CA GLY A 65 12.56 -13.76 -5.78
C GLY A 65 11.04 -13.64 -5.62
N ALA A 66 10.41 -12.50 -5.86
CA ALA A 66 8.95 -12.37 -5.79
C ALA A 66 8.32 -12.04 -7.15
N ARG A 67 7.52 -12.98 -7.69
CA ARG A 67 6.71 -12.74 -8.88
C ARG A 67 5.48 -11.93 -8.49
N ILE A 68 5.42 -10.67 -8.91
CA ILE A 68 4.21 -9.86 -8.84
C ILE A 68 3.34 -10.20 -10.05
N GLN A 69 2.07 -10.54 -9.82
CA GLN A 69 1.12 -10.75 -10.90
C GLN A 69 0.72 -9.41 -11.49
N THR A 70 1.01 -9.23 -12.78
CA THR A 70 0.35 -8.24 -13.63
C THR A 70 -1.17 -8.49 -13.55
N ASP A 71 -1.99 -7.45 -13.45
CA ASP A 71 -3.45 -7.50 -13.20
C ASP A 71 -3.93 -7.51 -11.74
N GLN A 72 -3.06 -7.23 -10.77
CA GLN A 72 -3.54 -6.97 -9.42
C GLN A 72 -4.12 -5.55 -9.31
N PRO A 73 -5.40 -5.39 -8.93
CA PRO A 73 -6.01 -4.08 -8.75
C PRO A 73 -5.52 -3.44 -7.45
N LEU A 74 -5.07 -2.19 -7.55
CA LEU A 74 -4.71 -1.33 -6.43
C LEU A 74 -5.69 -0.16 -6.40
N ALA A 75 -6.29 0.12 -5.25
CA ALA A 75 -7.16 1.28 -5.06
C ALA A 75 -6.46 2.30 -4.17
N TYR A 76 -6.40 3.55 -4.62
CA TYR A 76 -5.89 4.68 -3.83
C TYR A 76 -6.96 5.75 -3.70
N PHE A 77 -7.12 6.27 -2.48
CA PHE A 77 -7.90 7.48 -2.27
C PHE A 77 -7.10 8.69 -2.74
N ILE A 78 -7.76 9.61 -3.43
CA ILE A 78 -7.21 10.89 -3.87
C ILE A 78 -7.76 11.94 -2.90
N PRO A 79 -6.93 12.59 -2.06
CA PRO A 79 -7.42 13.63 -1.15
C PRO A 79 -7.95 14.86 -1.88
N ASP A 80 -8.85 15.61 -1.25
CA ASP A 80 -9.34 16.87 -1.80
C ASP A 80 -8.20 17.84 -2.13
N GLY A 81 -8.31 18.52 -3.26
CA GLY A 81 -7.28 19.46 -3.76
C GLY A 81 -6.10 18.80 -4.47
N VAL A 82 -5.98 17.47 -4.48
CA VAL A 82 -4.97 16.77 -5.28
C VAL A 82 -5.52 16.55 -6.71
N PRO A 83 -4.78 16.94 -7.78
CA PRO A 83 -5.14 16.64 -9.16
C PRO A 83 -5.28 15.12 -9.38
N ASP A 84 -6.24 14.69 -10.21
CA ASP A 84 -6.44 13.26 -10.46
C ASP A 84 -5.23 12.64 -11.19
N PRO A 85 -4.49 11.71 -10.57
CA PRO A 85 -3.34 11.05 -11.19
C PRO A 85 -3.74 10.02 -12.25
N SER A 86 -5.04 9.83 -12.54
CA SER A 86 -5.54 8.92 -13.59
C SER A 86 -5.16 9.35 -15.00
N HIS A 87 -4.76 10.61 -15.19
CA HIS A 87 -4.32 11.14 -16.47
C HIS A 87 -2.99 11.89 -16.26
N PRO A 88 -1.87 11.17 -16.10
CA PRO A 88 -0.57 11.82 -15.97
C PRO A 88 -0.28 12.65 -17.24
N PRO A 89 0.35 13.83 -17.09
CA PRO A 89 0.84 14.62 -18.22
C PRO A 89 1.73 13.81 -19.17
N SER A 90 1.79 14.20 -20.45
CA SER A 90 2.62 13.52 -21.45
C SER A 90 4.09 13.41 -20.98
N GLY A 91 4.64 12.19 -21.01
CA GLY A 91 6.00 11.88 -20.56
C GLY A 91 6.15 11.56 -19.07
N GLU A 92 5.05 11.49 -18.32
CA GLU A 92 5.04 11.08 -16.91
C GLU A 92 4.49 9.65 -16.76
N GLU A 93 5.27 8.76 -16.14
CA GLU A 93 4.86 7.40 -15.82
C GLU A 93 4.32 7.35 -14.38
N LEU A 94 3.24 6.61 -14.14
CA LEU A 94 2.69 6.43 -12.81
C LEU A 94 3.27 5.17 -12.15
N TRP A 95 3.72 5.32 -10.91
CA TRP A 95 4.37 4.26 -10.13
C TRP A 95 3.74 4.15 -8.75
N ALA A 96 3.73 2.93 -8.20
CA ALA A 96 3.27 2.64 -6.85
C ALA A 96 4.40 2.02 -6.03
N GLU A 97 4.65 2.54 -4.83
CA GLU A 97 5.49 1.86 -3.86
C GLU A 97 4.63 0.80 -3.17
N VAL A 98 5.06 -0.46 -3.22
CA VAL A 98 4.34 -1.59 -2.63
C VAL A 98 5.28 -2.40 -1.75
N THR A 99 4.73 -2.95 -0.66
CA THR A 99 5.38 -4.00 0.12
C THR A 99 5.07 -5.36 -0.51
N VAL A 100 6.08 -6.19 -0.76
CA VAL A 100 5.90 -7.50 -1.43
C VAL A 100 6.01 -8.64 -0.40
N PRO A 101 4.89 -9.24 0.02
CA PRO A 101 4.94 -10.39 0.91
C PRO A 101 5.39 -11.66 0.17
N LYS A 102 5.92 -12.64 0.90
CA LYS A 102 6.24 -13.98 0.35
C LYS A 102 5.02 -14.69 -0.25
N LYS A 103 3.82 -14.38 0.26
CA LYS A 103 2.54 -14.94 -0.18
C LYS A 103 1.46 -13.87 -0.12
N GLY A 104 0.60 -13.82 -1.13
CA GLY A 104 -0.51 -12.87 -1.22
C GLY A 104 -0.19 -11.64 -2.08
N PRO A 105 -1.14 -10.70 -2.19
CA PRO A 105 -0.98 -9.51 -3.02
C PRO A 105 0.02 -8.52 -2.40
N PRO A 106 0.73 -7.72 -3.21
CA PRO A 106 1.50 -6.57 -2.78
C PRO A 106 0.60 -5.57 -2.04
N ARG A 107 1.13 -4.98 -0.97
CA ARG A 107 0.40 -3.99 -0.17
C ARG A 107 0.79 -2.59 -0.63
N PRO A 108 -0.16 -1.78 -1.15
CA PRO A 108 0.12 -0.40 -1.56
C PRO A 108 0.56 0.47 -0.37
N ILE A 109 1.57 1.32 -0.59
CA ILE A 109 2.09 2.27 0.40
C ILE A 109 1.79 3.70 -0.04
N ARG A 110 2.24 4.07 -1.24
CA ARG A 110 2.07 5.41 -1.80
C ARG A 110 2.19 5.40 -3.33
N LEU A 111 1.69 6.44 -3.97
CA LEU A 111 1.93 6.68 -5.40
C LEU A 111 3.15 7.58 -5.61
N GLY A 112 3.67 7.56 -6.83
CA GLY A 112 4.73 8.40 -7.32
C GLY A 112 4.61 8.60 -8.83
N VAL A 113 5.21 9.67 -9.31
CA VAL A 113 5.33 9.96 -10.74
C VAL A 113 6.80 9.91 -11.11
N LYS A 114 7.11 9.21 -12.19
CA LYS A 114 8.44 9.19 -12.79
C LYS A 114 8.46 10.11 -14.00
N LYS A 115 9.36 11.11 -13.97
CA LYS A 115 9.56 12.10 -15.03
C LYS A 115 11.03 12.19 -15.35
N ASN A 116 11.41 12.05 -16.63
CA ASN A 116 12.81 12.10 -17.08
C ASN A 116 13.73 11.15 -16.28
N GLY A 117 13.23 9.95 -15.93
CA GLY A 117 13.97 8.96 -15.13
C GLY A 117 14.01 9.23 -13.63
N VAL A 118 13.53 10.38 -13.15
CA VAL A 118 13.46 10.72 -11.73
C VAL A 118 12.10 10.35 -11.15
N LEU A 119 12.08 9.48 -10.14
CA LEU A 119 10.88 9.04 -9.47
C LEU A 119 10.59 9.91 -8.23
N THR A 120 9.47 10.62 -8.24
CA THR A 120 9.06 11.53 -7.18
C THR A 120 7.78 11.01 -6.50
N PRO A 121 7.77 10.81 -5.18
CA PRO A 121 6.55 10.43 -4.46
C PRO A 121 5.45 11.49 -4.60
N LEU A 122 4.23 11.03 -4.89
CA LEU A 122 3.02 11.84 -4.84
C LEU A 122 2.58 11.96 -3.38
N ALA A 123 2.47 13.20 -2.88
CA ALA A 123 1.88 13.47 -1.58
C ALA A 123 0.35 13.28 -1.66
N LEU A 124 -0.10 12.03 -1.57
CA LEU A 124 -1.51 11.66 -1.43
C LEU A 124 -2.02 11.71 0.02
N SER A 125 -1.25 12.29 0.93
CA SER A 125 -1.65 12.49 2.32
C SER A 125 -1.11 13.84 2.78
N ARG A 126 -1.98 14.68 3.31
CA ARG A 126 -1.59 15.68 4.30
C ARG A 126 -1.88 15.11 5.68
#